data_AF-A0A821ER92-F1
#
_entry.id   AF-A0A821ER92-F1
#
_cell.length_a   1.000
_cell.length_b   1.000
_cell.length_c   1.000
_cell.angle_alpha   90.00
_cell.angle_beta   90.00
_cell.angle_gamma   90.00
#
_symmetry.space_group_name_H-M   'P 1'
#
loop_
_entity.id
_entity.type
_entity.pdbx_description
1 polymer ?
#
loop_
_entity_poly.entity_id
_entity_poly.type
_entity_poly.pdbx_seq_one_letter_code
_entity_poly.pdbx_strand_id
1 'polypeptide(L)'
;MSHTNRHVQLDEVWTKLLDGINPVYQFQAMKKSAYFLLYTHVYNYCISNPNQSRTSASNTRGQIGGLSRSNGQDGANIVGGELYNKLKYYLKDYLKDICQEIFSY
;
A
#
# COMPACT_ATOMS: atom_id res chain seq x y z
N MET A 1 17.10 -6.16 -12.11
CA MET A 1 17.40 -5.46 -10.84
C MET A 1 16.29 -4.46 -10.54
N SER A 2 15.07 -4.91 -10.21
CA SER A 2 13.87 -4.05 -10.19
C SER A 2 13.06 -4.13 -8.88
N HIS A 3 13.59 -4.77 -7.84
CA HIS A 3 12.88 -4.95 -6.56
C HIS A 3 13.07 -3.76 -5.60
N THR A 4 14.18 -3.03 -5.69
CA THR A 4 14.54 -1.96 -4.74
C THR A 4 13.56 -0.78 -4.71
N ASN A 5 12.98 -0.39 -5.86
CA ASN A 5 12.10 0.78 -5.93
C ASN A 5 10.74 0.55 -5.22
N ARG A 6 10.22 -0.68 -5.26
CA ARG A 6 8.95 -1.04 -4.59
C ARG A 6 9.07 -1.06 -3.08
N HIS A 7 10.19 -1.55 -2.56
CA HIS A 7 10.46 -1.50 -1.12
C HIS A 7 10.50 -0.05 -0.62
N VAL A 8 11.17 0.85 -1.35
CA VAL A 8 11.19 2.29 -1.03
C VAL A 8 9.77 2.89 -1.04
N GLN A 9 8.93 2.51 -2.00
CA GLN A 9 7.56 3.00 -2.09
C GLN A 9 6.65 2.44 -0.97
N LEU A 10 6.79 1.15 -0.65
CA LEU A 10 6.07 0.52 0.47
C LEU A 10 6.46 1.15 1.80
N ASP A 11 7.75 1.40 2.03
CA ASP A 11 8.22 2.03 3.25
C ASP A 11 7.70 3.46 3.38
N GLU A 12 7.65 4.23 2.29
CA GLU A 12 7.06 5.57 2.31
C GLU A 12 5.57 5.56 2.66
N VAL A 13 4.79 4.69 2.01
CA VAL A 13 3.34 4.55 2.28
C VAL A 13 3.12 4.06 3.70
N TRP A 14 3.95 3.13 4.18
CA TRP A 14 3.88 2.63 5.54
C TRP A 14 4.16 3.72 6.58
N THR A 15 5.20 4.54 6.38
CA THR A 15 5.52 5.64 7.31
C THR A 15 4.35 6.60 7.43
N LYS A 16 3.77 7.03 6.31
CA LYS A 16 2.59 7.91 6.30
C LYS A 16 1.38 7.25 6.96
N LEU A 17 1.19 5.94 6.73
CA LEU A 17 0.13 5.17 7.37
C LEU A 17 0.29 5.13 8.89
N LEU A 18 1.51 4.88 9.37
CA LEU A 18 1.83 4.81 10.79
C LEU A 18 1.62 6.17 11.48
N ASP A 19 2.04 7.27 10.84
CA ASP A 19 1.80 8.63 11.32
C ASP A 19 0.30 8.94 11.50
N GLY A 20 -0.55 8.34 10.67
CA GLY A 20 -2.01 8.46 10.79
C GLY A 20 -2.61 7.52 11.84
N ILE A 21 -2.05 6.33 12.03
CA ILE A 21 -2.56 5.31 12.96
C ILE A 21 -2.23 5.66 14.42
N ASN A 22 -1.03 6.16 14.70
CA ASN A 22 -0.58 6.44 16.07
C ASN A 22 -1.52 7.40 16.82
N PRO A 23 -1.94 8.55 16.24
CA PRO A 23 -2.90 9.45 16.88
C PRO A 23 -4.25 8.79 17.14
N VAL A 24 -4.72 7.91 16.23
CA VAL A 24 -6.01 7.21 16.38
C VAL A 24 -6.00 6.30 17.60
N TYR A 25 -4.91 5.57 17.82
CA TYR A 25 -4.74 4.73 19.00
C TYR A 25 -4.53 5.52 20.30
N GLN A 26 -4.13 6.78 20.20
CA GLN A 26 -4.09 7.74 21.31
C GLN A 26 -5.40 8.51 21.48
N PHE A 27 -6.49 8.08 20.82
CA PHE A 27 -7.80 8.74 20.82
C PHE A 27 -7.76 10.22 20.40
N GLN A 28 -6.77 10.61 19.60
CA GLN A 28 -6.67 11.97 19.06
C GLN A 28 -7.57 12.13 17.82
N ALA A 29 -8.25 13.28 17.75
CA ALA A 29 -9.12 13.59 16.63
C ALA A 29 -8.30 13.88 15.35
N MET A 30 -8.68 13.25 14.25
CA MET A 30 -8.09 13.50 12.92
C MET A 30 -8.99 14.42 12.10
N LYS A 31 -8.40 15.42 11.44
CA LYS A 31 -9.13 16.27 10.48
C LYS A 31 -9.56 15.42 9.27
N LYS A 32 -10.75 15.70 8.72
CA LYS A 32 -11.26 15.05 7.51
C LYS A 32 -10.26 15.07 6.35
N SER A 33 -9.55 16.18 6.15
CA SER A 33 -8.51 16.29 5.11
C SER A 33 -7.35 15.32 5.30
N ALA A 34 -6.88 15.12 6.54
CA ALA A 34 -5.82 14.18 6.86
C ALA A 34 -6.26 12.73 6.62
N TYR A 35 -7.50 12.39 6.98
CA TYR A 35 -8.09 11.08 6.68
C TYR A 35 -8.12 10.79 5.17
N PHE A 36 -8.62 11.74 4.36
CA PHE A 36 -8.66 11.58 2.91
C PHE A 36 -7.26 11.43 2.31
N LEU A 37 -6.29 12.21 2.79
CA LEU A 37 -4.90 12.10 2.33
C LEU A 37 -4.33 10.70 2.61
N LEU A 38 -4.53 10.19 3.83
CA LEU A 38 -4.10 8.85 4.24
C LEU A 38 -4.77 7.76 3.37
N TYR A 39 -6.09 7.87 3.19
CA TYR A 39 -6.86 6.97 2.34
C TYR A 39 -6.34 6.96 0.91
N THR A 40 -6.11 8.13 0.31
CA THR A 40 -5.57 8.26 -1.05
C THR A 40 -4.18 7.65 -1.18
N HIS A 41 -3.31 7.80 -0.18
CA HIS A 41 -1.98 7.18 -0.19
C HIS A 41 -2.06 5.65 -0.22
N VAL A 42 -2.89 5.05 0.64
CA VAL A 42 -3.10 3.60 0.66
C VAL A 42 -3.76 3.12 -0.62
N TYR A 43 -4.78 3.84 -1.10
CA TYR A 43 -5.48 3.53 -2.34
C TYR A 43 -4.52 3.50 -3.53
N ASN A 44 -3.73 4.58 -3.71
CA ASN A 44 -2.75 4.71 -4.79
C ASN A 44 -1.73 3.57 -4.76
N TYR A 45 -1.26 3.18 -3.57
CA TYR A 45 -0.38 2.02 -3.42
C TYR A 45 -1.05 0.73 -3.90
N CYS A 46 -2.28 0.47 -3.45
CA CYS A 46 -3.02 -0.74 -3.80
C CYS A 46 -3.37 -0.84 -5.30
N ILE A 47 -3.55 0.29 -6.00
CA ILE A 47 -3.84 0.31 -7.45
C ILE A 47 -2.59 0.50 -8.32
N SER A 48 -1.44 0.84 -7.75
CA SER A 48 -0.17 0.98 -8.47
C SER A 48 0.35 -0.40 -8.90
N ASN A 49 -0.23 -0.92 -9.97
CA ASN A 49 0.08 -2.24 -10.49
C ASN A 49 1.38 -2.17 -11.32
N PRO A 50 2.39 -3.05 -11.08
CA PRO A 50 3.63 -3.03 -11.84
C PRO A 50 3.45 -3.35 -13.35
N ASN A 51 2.31 -3.93 -13.74
CA ASN A 51 1.98 -4.20 -15.15
C ASN A 51 1.35 -3.00 -15.89
N GLN A 52 0.96 -1.92 -15.20
CA GLN A 52 0.36 -0.73 -15.82
C GLN A 52 1.37 0.36 -16.22
N SER A 53 2.61 0.30 -15.73
CA SER A 53 3.62 1.33 -16.05
C SER A 53 4.23 1.21 -17.46
N ARG A 54 3.74 0.29 -18.30
CA ARG A 54 4.22 0.13 -19.69
C ARG A 54 3.35 0.79 -20.77
N THR A 55 2.24 1.46 -20.43
CA THR A 55 1.32 2.01 -21.46
C THR A 55 1.09 3.52 -21.42
N SER A 56 1.95 4.29 -20.74
CA SER A 56 1.84 5.76 -20.73
C SER A 56 3.14 6.46 -21.08
N ALA A 57 3.78 6.07 -22.19
CA ALA A 57 4.78 6.89 -22.89
C ALA A 57 5.09 6.35 -24.29
N SER A 58 4.13 6.43 -25.21
CA SER A 58 4.47 6.44 -26.64
C SER A 58 3.39 7.19 -27.41
N ASN A 59 3.63 8.48 -27.58
CA ASN A 59 3.02 9.27 -28.63
C ASN A 59 3.54 8.74 -29.97
N THR A 60 2.92 7.70 -30.51
CA THR A 60 3.08 7.38 -31.94
C THR A 60 1.74 7.00 -32.53
N ARG A 61 1.26 7.89 -33.42
CA ARG A 61 0.17 7.63 -34.35
C ARG A 61 0.40 6.31 -35.07
N GLY A 62 -0.63 5.46 -35.05
CA GLY A 62 -0.83 4.39 -36.03
C GLY A 62 -0.32 3.02 -35.56
N GLN A 63 -1.22 2.11 -35.24
CA GLN A 63 -1.58 1.02 -36.16
C GLN A 63 -2.73 0.19 -35.59
N ILE A 64 -3.61 -0.19 -36.50
CA ILE A 64 -4.71 -1.12 -36.35
C ILE A 64 -4.13 -2.55 -36.29
N GLY A 65 -4.69 -3.38 -35.42
CA GLY A 65 -4.69 -4.83 -35.61
C GLY A 65 -3.74 -5.60 -34.69
N GLY A 66 -4.31 -6.45 -33.83
CA GLY A 66 -3.54 -7.44 -33.09
C GLY A 66 -4.27 -8.00 -31.89
N LEU A 67 -5.32 -8.80 -32.12
CA LEU A 67 -5.75 -9.80 -31.14
C LEU A 67 -4.57 -10.75 -30.90
N SER A 68 -3.77 -10.50 -29.86
CA SER A 68 -2.85 -11.50 -29.31
C SER A 68 -3.40 -11.96 -27.97
N ARG A 69 -4.12 -13.09 -28.01
CA ARG A 69 -4.50 -13.88 -26.85
C ARG A 69 -3.23 -14.50 -26.25
N SER A 70 -2.54 -13.77 -25.39
CA SER A 70 -1.44 -14.32 -24.58
C SER A 70 -1.96 -14.76 -23.22
N ASN A 71 -2.01 -16.07 -23.03
CA ASN A 71 -1.95 -16.83 -21.78
C ASN A 71 -2.49 -16.14 -20.52
N GLY A 72 -3.68 -16.56 -20.10
CA GLY A 72 -4.21 -16.35 -18.77
C GLY A 72 -3.33 -17.03 -17.71
N GLN A 73 -2.44 -16.25 -17.11
CA GLN A 73 -1.82 -16.55 -15.84
C GLN A 73 -1.46 -15.22 -15.14
N ASP A 74 -2.40 -14.29 -15.10
CA ASP A 74 -2.25 -13.02 -14.36
C ASP A 74 -3.30 -13.01 -13.25
N GLY A 75 -3.07 -13.88 -12.24
CA GLY A 75 -3.76 -13.73 -10.96
C GLY A 75 -3.39 -12.36 -10.43
N ALA A 76 -4.39 -11.48 -10.25
CA ALA A 76 -4.21 -10.09 -9.84
C ALA A 76 -3.09 -9.99 -8.79
N ASN A 77 -1.98 -9.35 -9.15
CA ASN A 77 -0.85 -9.19 -8.26
C ASN A 77 -1.37 -8.49 -6.99
N ILE A 78 -1.32 -9.16 -5.83
CA ILE A 78 -1.92 -8.65 -4.60
C ILE A 78 -0.98 -7.59 -4.01
N VAL A 79 -0.94 -6.41 -4.64
CA VAL A 79 -0.02 -5.30 -4.31
C VAL A 79 -0.23 -4.82 -2.86
N GLY A 80 -1.47 -4.89 -2.37
CA GLY A 80 -1.82 -4.53 -0.98
C GLY A 80 -1.44 -5.56 0.08
N GLY A 81 -1.02 -6.77 -0.30
CA GLY A 81 -0.75 -7.86 0.65
C GLY A 81 0.41 -7.58 1.60
N GLU A 82 1.47 -6.95 1.10
CA GLU A 82 2.65 -6.59 1.91
C GLU A 82 2.31 -5.50 2.95
N LEU A 83 1.56 -4.47 2.53
CA LEU A 83 1.10 -3.41 3.43
C LEU A 83 0.14 -3.96 4.50
N TYR A 84 -0.78 -4.84 4.10
CA TYR A 84 -1.68 -5.52 5.04
C TYR A 84 -0.93 -6.34 6.08
N ASN A 85 0.06 -7.14 5.65
CA ASN A 85 0.87 -7.93 6.57
C ASN A 85 1.63 -7.05 7.56
N LYS A 86 2.23 -5.96 7.07
CA LYS A 86 2.95 -4.99 7.92
C LYS A 86 2.03 -4.38 8.98
N LEU A 87 0.82 -3.96 8.58
CA LEU A 87 -0.21 -3.47 9.50
C LEU A 87 -0.61 -4.54 10.52
N LYS A 88 -0.85 -5.77 10.07
CA LYS A 88 -1.25 -6.88 10.94
C LYS A 88 -0.19 -7.19 12.00
N TYR A 89 1.09 -7.21 11.64
CA TYR A 89 2.18 -7.44 12.60
C TYR A 89 2.29 -6.29 13.60
N TYR A 90 2.25 -5.06 13.11
CA TYR A 90 2.25 -3.88 13.97
C TYR A 90 1.14 -3.91 15.03
N LEU A 91 -0.10 -4.21 14.63
CA LEU A 91 -1.22 -4.29 15.57
C LEU A 91 -1.06 -5.42 16.59
N LYS A 92 -0.49 -6.55 16.19
CA LYS A 92 -0.22 -7.66 17.11
C LYS A 92 0.81 -7.27 18.16
N ASP A 93 1.88 -6.58 17.75
CA ASP A 93 2.94 -6.18 18.68
C ASP A 93 2.43 -5.06 19.60
N TYR A 94 1.72 -4.07 19.07
CA TYR A 94 1.06 -3.05 19.88
C TYR A 94 0.13 -3.63 20.96
N LEU A 95 -0.68 -4.64 20.62
CA LEU A 95 -1.54 -5.32 21.59
C LEU A 95 -0.75 -6.12 22.63
N LYS A 96 0.35 -6.78 22.24
CA LYS A 96 1.22 -7.48 23.20
C LYS A 96 1.84 -6.49 24.18
N ASP A 97 2.33 -5.35 23.70
CA ASP A 97 2.95 -4.32 24.52
C ASP A 97 1.95 -3.81 25.57
N ILE A 98 0.72 -3.48 25.14
CA ILE A 98 -0.37 -3.09 26.05
C ILE A 98 -0.69 -4.22 27.05
N CYS A 99 -0.82 -5.46 26.58
CA CYS A 99 -1.08 -6.58 27.48
C CYS A 99 0.04 -6.73 28.51
N GLN A 100 1.30 -6.65 28.11
CA GLN A 100 2.44 -6.73 29.03
C GLN A 100 2.41 -5.59 30.04
N GLU A 101 2.13 -4.35 29.62
CA GLU A 101 1.99 -3.22 30.54
C GLU A 101 0.87 -3.46 31.56
N ILE A 102 -0.27 -4.01 31.14
CA ILE A 102 -1.41 -4.30 32.03
C ILE A 102 -1.10 -5.43 33.02
N PHE A 103 -0.43 -6.50 32.58
CA PHE A 103 -0.16 -7.69 33.42
C PHE A 103 1.16 -7.59 34.22
N SER A 104 1.93 -6.52 34.06
CA SER A 104 3.14 -6.26 34.85
C SER A 104 2.88 -5.47 36.15
N TYR A 105 1.60 -5.22 36.46
CA TYR A 105 1.10 -4.68 37.73
C TYR A 105 0.36 -5.76 38.53
#